data_AF-F7JZZ0-F1
#
_entry.id   AF-F7JZZ0-F1
#
_cell.length_a   1.000
_cell.length_b   1.000
_cell.length_c   1.000
_cell.angle_alpha   90.00
_cell.angle_beta   90.00
_cell.angle_gamma   90.00
#
_symmetry.space_group_name_H-M   'P 1'
#
loop_
_entity.id
_entity.type
_entity.pdbx_description
1 polymer ?
#
loop_
_entity_poly.entity_id
_entity_poly.type
_entity_poly.pdbx_seq_one_letter_code
_entity_poly.pdbx_strand_id
1 'polypeptide(L)' 'MSEDTKQKLQIVLDLLRKSLIDNGVSMGLSEKKIMFFDTEEYLSTGKFDGFSVDIDSLVK' A
#
# COMPACT_ATOMS: atom_id res chain seq x y z
N MET A 1 20.98 5.27 -6.78
CA MET A 1 19.81 6.16 -6.85
C MET A 1 20.28 7.57 -6.56
N SER A 2 20.01 8.53 -7.46
CA SER A 2 20.30 9.96 -7.19
C SER A 2 19.29 10.55 -6.21
N GLU A 3 19.62 11.68 -5.58
CA GLU A 3 18.71 12.39 -4.66
C GLU A 3 17.39 12.78 -5.33
N ASP A 4 17.44 13.27 -6.58
CA ASP A 4 16.24 13.56 -7.38
C ASP A 4 15.33 12.33 -7.53
N THR A 5 15.92 11.15 -7.74
CA THR A 5 15.14 9.91 -7.81
C THR A 5 14.53 9.57 -6.45
N LYS A 6 15.26 9.76 -5.33
CA LYS A 6 14.71 9.53 -3.97
C LYS A 6 13.51 10.43 -3.72
N GLN A 7 13.64 11.71 -4.01
CA GLN A 7 12.58 12.71 -3.79
C GLN A 7 11.32 12.38 -4.60
N LYS A 8 11.48 12.01 -5.87
CA LYS A 8 10.34 11.60 -6.72
C LYS A 8 9.62 10.38 -6.15
N LEU A 9 10.36 9.37 -5.70
CA LEU A 9 9.74 8.18 -5.08
C LEU A 9 9.04 8.53 -3.77
N GLN A 10 9.63 9.41 -2.94
CA GLN A 10 9.01 9.85 -1.70
C GLN A 10 7.67 10.57 -1.94
N ILE A 11 7.60 11.45 -2.94
CA ILE A 11 6.36 12.15 -3.31
C ILE A 11 5.26 11.14 -3.71
N VAL A 12 5.60 10.11 -4.48
CA VAL A 12 4.64 9.08 -4.89
C VAL A 12 4.16 8.26 -3.68
N LEU A 13 5.07 7.93 -2.75
CA LEU A 13 4.72 7.23 -1.51
C LEU A 13 3.82 8.08 -0.60
N ASP A 14 4.05 9.39 -0.53
CA ASP A 14 3.21 10.31 0.25
C ASP A 14 1.80 10.41 -0.34
N LEU A 15 1.69 10.47 -1.69
CA LEU A 15 0.41 10.42 -2.39
C LEU A 15 -0.33 9.11 -2.15
N LEU A 16 0.37 7.97 -2.23
CA LEU A 16 -0.19 6.66 -1.92
C LEU A 16 -0.73 6.63 -0.49
N ARG A 17 0.10 7.02 0.50
CA ARG A 17 -0.30 7.06 1.91
C ARG A 17 -1.55 7.90 2.13
N LYS A 18 -1.60 9.10 1.56
CA LYS A 18 -2.77 9.98 1.69
C LYS A 18 -4.02 9.34 1.10
N SER A 19 -3.90 8.75 -0.09
CA SER A 19 -5.02 8.08 -0.75
C SER A 19 -5.56 6.91 0.07
N LEU A 20 -4.68 6.14 0.73
CA LEU A 20 -5.08 5.05 1.61
C LEU A 20 -5.88 5.56 2.82
N ILE A 21 -5.35 6.57 3.52
CA ILE A 21 -6.00 7.17 4.70
C ILE A 21 -7.35 7.78 4.34
N ASP A 22 -7.41 8.58 3.27
CA ASP A 22 -8.64 9.28 2.85
C ASP A 22 -9.77 8.31 2.45
N ASN A 23 -9.44 7.06 2.12
CA ASN A 23 -10.40 6.01 1.74
C ASN A 23 -10.58 4.93 2.82
N GLY A 24 -10.04 5.09 4.02
CA GLY A 24 -10.16 4.08 5.09
C GLY A 24 -9.44 2.76 4.79
N VAL A 25 -8.50 2.75 3.86
CA VAL A 25 -7.76 1.56 3.43
C VAL A 25 -6.42 1.49 4.15
N SER A 26 -6.06 0.30 4.63
CA SER A 26 -4.74 -0.02 5.16
C SER A 26 -3.93 -0.83 4.16
N MET A 27 -2.60 -0.75 4.28
CA MET A 27 -1.67 -1.51 3.45
C MET A 27 -0.82 -2.45 4.31
N GLY A 28 -0.71 -3.70 3.86
CA GLY A 28 0.11 -4.74 4.49
C GLY A 28 1.06 -5.38 3.49
N LEU A 29 2.04 -6.10 4.01
CA LEU A 29 2.96 -6.91 3.22
C LEU A 29 2.80 -8.38 3.64
N SER A 30 2.65 -9.26 2.66
CA SER A 30 2.66 -10.70 2.88
C SER A 30 3.42 -11.38 1.75
N GLU A 31 4.51 -12.07 2.08
CA GLU A 31 5.43 -12.66 1.12
C GLU A 31 5.90 -11.64 0.06
N LYS A 32 5.52 -11.84 -1.21
CA LYS A 32 5.79 -10.95 -2.34
C LYS A 32 4.60 -10.08 -2.73
N LYS A 33 3.60 -9.95 -1.86
CA LYS A 33 2.36 -9.21 -2.16
C LYS A 33 2.23 -7.98 -1.29
N ILE A 34 1.84 -6.89 -1.93
CA ILE A 34 1.29 -5.71 -1.27
C ILE A 34 -0.21 -5.92 -1.18
N MET A 35 -0.75 -5.87 0.02
CA MET A 35 -2.16 -6.07 0.30
C MET A 35 -2.80 -4.73 0.65
N PHE A 36 -3.96 -4.44 0.08
CA PHE A 36 -4.78 -3.28 0.39
C PHE A 36 -6.12 -3.77 0.91
N PHE A 37 -6.54 -3.29 2.09
CA PHE A 37 -7.75 -3.79 2.75
C PHE A 37 -8.48 -2.72 3.53
N ASP A 38 -9.79 -2.93 3.72
CA ASP A 38 -10.61 -2.07 4.58
C ASP A 38 -10.11 -2.14 6.04
N THR A 39 -9.78 -0.98 6.59
CA THR A 39 -9.17 -0.89 7.93
C THR A 39 -10.18 -1.25 9.02
N GLU A 40 -11.41 -0.75 8.93
CA GLU A 40 -12.42 -0.92 9.97
C GLU A 40 -12.95 -2.36 9.98
N GLU A 41 -13.16 -2.96 8.81
CA GLU A 41 -13.52 -4.38 8.72
C GLU A 41 -12.43 -5.27 9.29
N TYR A 42 -11.16 -5.00 8.96
CA TYR A 42 -10.05 -5.79 9.48
C TYR A 42 -9.92 -5.66 11.00
N LEU A 43 -10.05 -4.46 11.56
CA LEU A 43 -9.97 -4.24 13.01
C LEU A 43 -11.15 -4.87 13.76
N SER A 44 -12.34 -4.85 13.17
CA SER A 44 -13.56 -5.36 13.82
C SER A 44 -13.72 -6.88 13.71
N THR A 45 -13.27 -7.49 12.61
CA THR A 45 -13.53 -8.91 12.31
C THR A 45 -12.28 -9.77 12.21
N GLY A 46 -11.11 -9.16 12.04
CA GLY A 46 -9.87 -9.85 11.69
C GLY A 46 -9.85 -10.42 10.26
N LYS A 47 -10.87 -10.14 9.43
CA LYS A 47 -10.95 -10.62 8.05
C LYS A 47 -10.30 -9.64 7.09
N PHE A 48 -9.64 -10.21 6.10
CA PHE A 48 -9.14 -9.47 4.96
C PHE A 48 -10.28 -9.25 3.95
N ASP A 49 -10.67 -7.99 3.74
CA ASP A 49 -11.47 -7.58 2.59
C ASP A 49 -10.71 -6.53 1.78
N GLY A 50 -10.47 -6.82 0.50
CA GLY A 50 -9.67 -5.99 -0.39
C GLY A 50 -8.96 -6.75 -1.50
N PHE A 51 -7.81 -6.25 -1.95
CA PHE A 51 -7.05 -6.82 -3.05
C PHE A 51 -5.55 -6.87 -2.79
N SER A 52 -4.83 -7.67 -3.57
CA SER A 52 -3.38 -7.82 -3.46
C SER A 52 -2.72 -7.60 -4.81
N VAL A 53 -1.50 -7.05 -4.79
CA VAL A 53 -0.66 -6.83 -5.96
C VAL A 53 0.67 -7.54 -5.73
N ASP A 54 1.13 -8.32 -6.72
CA ASP A 54 2.45 -8.96 -6.66
C ASP A 54 3.56 -7.93 -6.90
N ILE A 55 4.57 -7.89 -6.04
CA ILE A 55 5.72 -6.97 -6.17
C ILE A 55 6.46 -7.22 -7.49
N ASP A 56 6.57 -8.48 -7.93
CA ASP A 56 7.23 -8.84 -9.19
C ASP A 56 6.45 -8.27 -10.40
N SER A 57 5.18 -7.88 -10.24
CA SER A 57 4.38 -7.20 -11.27
C SER A 57 4.58 -5.68 -11.31
N LEU A 58 5.04 -5.09 -10.21
CA LEU A 58 5.22 -3.63 -10.08
C LEU A 58 6.61 -3.16 -10.47
N VAL A 59 7.63 -3.96 -10.13
CA VAL A 59 9.04 -3.61 -10.29
C VAL A 59 9.83 -4.83 -10.75
N LYS A 60 10.96 -4.60 -11.44
CA LYS A 60 11.87 -5.64 -11.92
C LYS A 60 13.14 -5.71 -11.10
#